data_AF-A0A848SK32-F1
#
_entry.id   AF-A0A848SK32-F1
#
_cell.length_a   1.000
_cell.length_b   1.000
_cell.length_c   1.000
_cell.angle_alpha   90.00
_cell.angle_beta   90.00
_cell.angle_gamma   90.00
#
_symmetry.space_group_name_H-M   'P 1'
#
loop_
_entity.id
_entity.type
_entity.pdbx_description
1 polymer ?
#
loop_
_entity_poly.entity_id
_entity_poly.type
_entity_poly.pdbx_seq_one_letter_code
_entity_poly.pdbx_strand_id
1 'polypeptide(L)'
;MSGTQTQAQSLPDELEALDAQLPGTLVNDPSRIDWESYGPEFHAESFLEDTIPGGAARRFHINKASEFIYTAGANIPLIRPVKRGDQVTIGFYARTVEAATDNGKGVLRVRFQKDSPPYPGFGEQTLEIGSDWDWYEVTAEAEQTLQRKTGIVAIQFGRTKQILEIGQAIVVTGARSIVGEPGPVTAAAQTVPTAPNDSELPGPLRKSGALINDPTDRDWSISAEGGAFEERDEAGIWLGKATRIVTSSDHPGQVLVVIDIPTVLAEGEELLVALAAKTVASSRADGKAVLGVSLAAAGDTAPLSSTAIALGDNWQLVRFVTKVPRKLEKGSAAVGLLVEGVGEAVDIGPVYILRTSSESG
;
A
#
# COMPACT_ATOMS: atom_id res chain seq x y z
N MET A 1 14.09 27.67 -39.40
CA MET A 1 13.78 27.64 -37.96
C MET A 1 12.79 26.52 -37.73
N SER A 2 13.24 25.41 -37.17
CA SER A 2 12.35 24.32 -36.74
C SER A 2 12.82 23.91 -35.35
N GLY A 3 12.01 24.25 -34.35
CA GLY A 3 12.28 23.99 -32.95
C GLY A 3 12.10 22.50 -32.65
N THR A 4 13.14 21.90 -32.09
CA THR A 4 13.07 20.59 -31.45
C THR A 4 12.26 20.75 -30.16
N GLN A 5 11.03 20.23 -30.14
CA GLN A 5 10.31 20.01 -28.89
C GLN A 5 11.01 18.89 -28.13
N THR A 6 11.59 19.24 -26.99
CA THR A 6 12.11 18.31 -25.99
C THR A 6 10.97 17.40 -25.52
N GLN A 7 10.95 16.14 -25.99
CA GLN A 7 10.14 15.09 -25.37
C GLN A 7 10.65 14.92 -23.93
N ALA A 8 9.80 15.26 -22.97
CA ALA A 8 9.97 14.79 -21.61
C ALA A 8 10.00 13.26 -21.67
N GLN A 9 11.10 12.64 -21.26
CA GLN A 9 11.20 11.18 -21.14
C GLN A 9 10.09 10.73 -20.18
N SER A 10 9.06 10.08 -20.72
CA SER A 10 8.04 9.37 -19.95
C SER A 10 8.71 8.31 -19.08
N LEU A 11 8.09 7.97 -17.96
CA LEU A 11 8.57 6.84 -17.18
C LEU A 11 8.31 5.55 -17.99
N PRO A 12 9.05 4.46 -17.74
CA PRO A 12 8.64 3.13 -18.18
C PRO A 12 7.18 2.85 -17.77
N ASP A 13 6.41 2.20 -18.65
CA ASP A 13 4.97 1.96 -18.46
C ASP A 13 4.63 1.31 -17.11
N GLU A 14 5.49 0.42 -16.60
CA GLU A 14 5.30 -0.22 -15.29
C GLU A 14 5.42 0.77 -14.11
N LEU A 15 6.31 1.75 -14.22
CA LEU A 15 6.47 2.79 -13.21
C LEU A 15 5.31 3.81 -13.28
N GLU A 16 4.77 4.09 -14.46
CA GLU A 16 3.55 4.92 -14.59
C GLU A 16 2.33 4.20 -14.00
N ALA A 17 2.21 2.89 -14.24
CA ALA A 17 1.15 2.09 -13.64
C ALA A 17 1.25 2.04 -12.10
N LEU A 18 2.46 1.95 -11.53
CA LEU A 18 2.67 2.01 -10.09
C LEU A 18 2.39 3.42 -9.54
N ASP A 19 2.89 4.46 -10.20
CA ASP A 19 2.66 5.87 -9.85
C ASP A 19 1.17 6.19 -9.74
N ALA A 20 0.36 5.70 -10.70
CA ALA A 20 -1.09 5.87 -10.69
C ALA A 20 -1.81 5.20 -9.50
N GLN A 21 -1.17 4.24 -8.83
CA GLN A 21 -1.76 3.51 -7.69
C GLN A 21 -1.42 4.16 -6.34
N LEU A 22 -0.37 4.97 -6.29
CA LEU A 22 0.18 5.57 -5.07
C LEU A 22 -0.59 6.84 -4.64
N PRO A 23 -0.62 7.17 -3.32
CA PRO A 23 -1.35 8.33 -2.81
C PRO A 23 -0.70 9.70 -3.16
N GLY A 24 0.41 9.68 -3.91
CA GLY A 24 1.17 10.85 -4.32
C GLY A 24 2.02 10.53 -5.55
N THR A 25 2.78 11.50 -6.03
CA THR A 25 3.63 11.32 -7.22
C THR A 25 4.89 10.55 -6.81
N LEU A 26 5.11 9.38 -7.40
CA LEU A 26 6.32 8.58 -7.28
C LEU A 26 7.54 9.38 -7.74
N VAL A 27 8.57 9.48 -6.91
CA VAL A 27 9.79 10.26 -7.22
C VAL A 27 11.08 9.44 -7.21
N ASN A 28 11.03 8.14 -6.88
CA ASN A 28 12.12 7.20 -7.08
C ASN A 28 11.71 6.06 -8.03
N ASP A 29 12.64 5.16 -8.32
CA ASP A 29 12.36 3.88 -9.00
C ASP A 29 12.37 2.75 -7.95
N PRO A 30 11.20 2.21 -7.55
CA PRO A 30 11.10 1.16 -6.54
C PRO A 30 11.58 -0.21 -7.01
N SER A 31 11.71 -0.43 -8.33
CA SER A 31 12.21 -1.69 -8.88
C SER A 31 13.71 -1.90 -8.63
N ARG A 32 14.43 -0.81 -8.33
CA ARG A 32 15.85 -0.84 -8.03
C ARG A 32 16.11 -1.07 -6.55
N ILE A 33 16.88 -2.11 -6.25
CA ILE A 33 17.40 -2.40 -4.92
C ILE A 33 18.91 -2.13 -4.81
N ASP A 34 19.62 -2.00 -5.94
CA ASP A 34 21.07 -1.86 -6.07
C ASP A 34 21.58 -0.43 -5.75
N TRP A 35 21.13 0.14 -4.64
CA TRP A 35 21.46 1.50 -4.25
C TRP A 35 22.96 1.70 -4.03
N GLU A 36 23.47 2.89 -4.33
CA GLU A 36 24.84 3.21 -3.96
C GLU A 36 24.97 3.15 -2.44
N SER A 37 26.06 2.57 -1.93
CA SER A 37 26.30 2.44 -0.50
C SER A 37 27.73 2.80 -0.16
N TYR A 38 27.91 3.36 1.02
CA TYR A 38 29.17 3.92 1.45
C TYR A 38 29.43 3.61 2.91
N GLY A 39 30.68 3.76 3.29
CA GLY A 39 31.15 3.69 4.68
C GLY A 39 32.32 2.74 4.87
N PRO A 40 33.06 2.89 5.98
CA PRO A 40 34.11 1.97 6.35
C PRO A 40 33.52 0.70 6.97
N GLU A 41 34.22 -0.43 6.80
CA GLU A 41 33.97 -1.69 7.52
C GLU A 41 32.54 -2.23 7.44
N PHE A 42 31.83 -1.96 6.33
CA PHE A 42 30.54 -2.57 6.02
C PHE A 42 30.58 -3.41 4.74
N HIS A 43 29.67 -4.37 4.65
CA HIS A 43 29.41 -5.16 3.44
C HIS A 43 27.92 -5.06 3.12
N ALA A 44 27.58 -5.03 1.83
CA ALA A 44 26.18 -5.07 1.40
C ALA A 44 25.99 -6.06 0.26
N GLU A 45 24.95 -6.87 0.36
CA GLU A 45 24.59 -7.90 -0.60
C GLU A 45 23.10 -7.79 -0.92
N SER A 46 22.74 -8.01 -2.18
CA SER A 46 21.34 -8.10 -2.59
C SER A 46 20.95 -9.57 -2.65
N PHE A 47 19.74 -9.89 -2.21
CA PHE A 47 19.22 -11.25 -2.27
C PHE A 47 17.72 -11.24 -2.57
N LEU A 48 17.27 -12.35 -3.15
CA LEU A 48 15.88 -12.59 -3.51
C LEU A 48 15.35 -13.69 -2.60
N GLU A 49 14.17 -13.50 -2.05
CA GLU A 49 13.49 -14.49 -1.23
C GLU A 49 11.99 -14.18 -1.24
N ASP A 50 11.17 -15.22 -1.37
CA ASP A 50 9.71 -15.08 -1.51
C ASP A 50 9.05 -14.53 -0.25
N THR A 51 9.71 -14.64 0.91
CA THR A 51 9.24 -14.11 2.20
C THR A 51 9.46 -12.60 2.34
N ILE A 52 10.23 -11.98 1.43
CA ILE A 52 10.50 -10.54 1.46
C ILE A 52 9.35 -9.81 0.77
N PRO A 53 8.74 -8.81 1.40
CA PRO A 53 7.81 -7.93 0.71
C PRO A 53 8.49 -7.23 -0.48
N GLY A 54 7.99 -7.49 -1.70
CA GLY A 54 8.59 -7.04 -2.95
C GLY A 54 9.67 -7.98 -3.54
N GLY A 55 9.88 -9.16 -2.94
CA GLY A 55 10.69 -10.26 -3.48
C GLY A 55 12.21 -10.03 -3.49
N ALA A 56 12.68 -8.87 -3.04
CA ALA A 56 14.09 -8.49 -3.05
C ALA A 56 14.43 -7.57 -1.87
N ALA A 57 15.61 -7.78 -1.28
CA ALA A 57 16.16 -6.90 -0.27
C ALA A 57 17.68 -6.75 -0.41
N ARG A 58 18.22 -5.74 0.28
CA ARG A 58 19.64 -5.64 0.57
C ARG A 58 19.91 -5.86 2.04
N ARG A 59 20.86 -6.75 2.31
CA ARG A 59 21.43 -6.98 3.63
C ARG A 59 22.68 -6.10 3.79
N PHE A 60 22.74 -5.38 4.89
CA PHE A 60 23.83 -4.50 5.27
C PHE A 60 24.47 -5.04 6.55
N HIS A 61 25.74 -5.43 6.47
CA HIS A 61 26.54 -5.85 7.61
C HIS A 61 27.39 -4.68 8.09
N ILE A 62 27.07 -4.13 9.25
CA ILE A 62 27.86 -3.09 9.91
C ILE A 62 28.70 -3.78 10.98
N ASN A 63 29.97 -4.08 10.65
CA ASN A 63 30.82 -4.92 11.50
C ASN A 63 31.33 -4.19 12.75
N LYS A 64 31.36 -2.85 12.71
CA LYS A 64 31.84 -2.00 13.78
C LYS A 64 30.99 -0.73 13.87
N ALA A 65 30.59 -0.37 15.09
CA ALA A 65 29.96 0.90 15.36
C ALA A 65 30.95 2.05 15.18
N SER A 66 30.50 3.11 14.54
CA SER A 66 31.21 4.38 14.42
C SER A 66 30.61 5.43 15.35
N GLU A 67 31.33 6.51 15.61
CA GLU A 67 30.84 7.64 16.40
C GLU A 67 29.60 8.29 15.77
N PHE A 68 29.57 8.36 14.43
CA PHE A 68 28.50 9.06 13.72
C PHE A 68 27.68 8.14 12.82
N ILE A 69 26.35 8.31 12.86
CA ILE A 69 25.41 7.47 12.09
C ILE A 69 25.57 7.59 10.58
N TYR A 70 25.99 8.76 10.09
CA TYR A 70 26.21 9.03 8.66
C TYR A 70 27.53 8.49 8.11
N THR A 71 28.33 7.77 8.91
CA THR A 71 29.60 7.23 8.42
C THR A 71 29.41 6.01 7.51
N ALA A 72 28.26 5.34 7.58
CA ALA A 72 27.85 4.30 6.65
C ALA A 72 26.37 4.42 6.31
N GLY A 73 26.01 4.11 5.06
CA GLY A 73 24.65 4.25 4.57
C GLY A 73 24.45 3.81 3.12
N ALA A 74 23.20 3.94 2.66
CA ALA A 74 22.78 3.74 1.28
C ALA A 74 21.99 4.95 0.76
N ASN A 75 22.12 5.24 -0.53
CA ASN A 75 21.50 6.39 -1.18
C ASN A 75 20.46 5.93 -2.22
N ILE A 76 19.20 6.28 -1.99
CA ILE A 76 18.10 6.03 -2.91
C ILE A 76 17.98 7.22 -3.86
N PRO A 77 18.24 7.05 -5.17
CA PRO A 77 18.22 8.15 -6.12
C PRO A 77 16.79 8.60 -6.46
N LEU A 78 16.59 9.92 -6.55
CA LEU A 78 15.34 10.48 -7.04
C LEU A 78 15.37 10.63 -8.57
N ILE A 79 14.36 10.07 -9.22
CA ILE A 79 14.15 10.12 -10.68
C ILE A 79 13.31 11.31 -11.11
N ARG A 80 12.61 11.96 -10.16
CA ARG A 80 11.86 13.21 -10.33
C ARG A 80 12.26 14.25 -9.28
N PRO A 81 12.08 15.55 -9.54
CA PRO A 81 12.40 16.58 -8.56
C PRO A 81 11.37 16.61 -7.41
N VAL A 82 11.83 16.94 -6.20
CA VAL A 82 11.00 17.33 -5.06
C VAL A 82 11.17 18.83 -4.87
N LYS A 83 10.11 19.62 -4.99
CA LYS A 83 10.19 21.08 -4.89
C LYS A 83 10.14 21.51 -3.44
N ARG A 84 10.74 22.67 -3.14
CA ARG A 84 10.56 23.30 -1.83
C ARG A 84 9.07 23.48 -1.53
N GLY A 85 8.66 23.13 -0.32
CA GLY A 85 7.28 23.16 0.17
C GLY A 85 6.47 21.88 -0.16
N ASP A 86 7.01 20.98 -0.98
CA ASP A 86 6.35 19.68 -1.21
C ASP A 86 6.40 18.84 0.08
N GLN A 87 5.32 18.13 0.37
CA GLN A 87 5.36 17.00 1.29
C GLN A 87 6.09 15.86 0.59
N VAL A 88 7.15 15.32 1.17
CA VAL A 88 7.84 14.13 0.68
C VAL A 88 7.80 13.03 1.73
N THR A 89 7.48 11.81 1.30
CA THR A 89 7.41 10.62 2.15
C THR A 89 8.21 9.51 1.51
N ILE A 90 9.09 8.89 2.28
CA ILE A 90 9.69 7.60 1.94
C ILE A 90 9.03 6.51 2.78
N GLY A 91 8.76 5.37 2.17
CA GLY A 91 8.36 4.15 2.83
C GLY A 91 9.19 2.97 2.33
N PHE A 92 9.55 2.06 3.22
CA PHE A 92 10.37 0.90 2.89
C PHE A 92 10.12 -0.24 3.87
N TYR A 93 10.29 -1.47 3.39
CA TYR A 93 10.32 -2.63 4.27
C TYR A 93 11.69 -2.77 4.91
N ALA A 94 11.74 -3.09 6.20
CA ALA A 94 12.99 -3.41 6.86
C ALA A 94 12.81 -4.45 7.97
N ARG A 95 13.90 -5.15 8.28
CA ARG A 95 14.05 -5.95 9.51
C ARG A 95 15.49 -5.96 10.00
N THR A 96 15.64 -6.33 11.26
CA THR A 96 16.93 -6.53 11.92
C THR A 96 17.21 -8.01 12.01
N VAL A 97 18.36 -8.43 11.49
CA VAL A 97 18.86 -9.80 11.68
C VAL A 97 19.64 -9.89 13.00
N GLU A 98 20.47 -8.88 13.28
CA GLU A 98 21.25 -8.77 14.51
C GLU A 98 21.51 -7.30 14.83
N ALA A 99 21.48 -6.89 16.10
CA ALA A 99 21.93 -5.57 16.50
C ALA A 99 22.57 -5.58 17.89
N ALA A 100 23.70 -4.88 18.02
CA ALA A 100 24.36 -4.64 19.30
C ALA A 100 23.73 -3.45 20.03
N THR A 101 22.42 -3.54 20.27
CA THR A 101 21.61 -2.59 21.04
C THR A 101 20.98 -3.32 22.23
N ASP A 102 20.66 -2.61 23.29
CA ASP A 102 20.10 -3.22 24.52
C ASP A 102 18.77 -3.95 24.27
N ASN A 103 17.99 -3.50 23.28
CA ASN A 103 16.70 -4.07 22.89
C ASN A 103 16.78 -5.02 21.69
N GLY A 104 17.99 -5.28 21.16
CA GLY A 104 18.20 -6.10 19.96
C GLY A 104 17.62 -5.52 18.66
N LYS A 105 17.09 -4.28 18.68
CA LYS A 105 16.55 -3.62 17.49
C LYS A 105 17.65 -2.90 16.73
N GLY A 106 17.57 -2.98 15.42
CA GLY A 106 18.43 -2.23 14.52
C GLY A 106 18.11 -0.74 14.58
N VAL A 107 19.06 0.09 14.17
CA VAL A 107 18.94 1.54 14.21
C VAL A 107 19.42 2.13 12.90
N LEU A 108 18.57 2.93 12.27
CA LEU A 108 18.92 3.70 11.08
C LEU A 108 18.34 5.11 11.14
N ARG A 109 18.89 6.02 10.35
CA ARG A 109 18.38 7.38 10.14
C ARG A 109 18.06 7.57 8.68
N VAL A 110 16.87 8.09 8.41
CA VAL A 110 16.48 8.58 7.09
C VAL A 110 16.75 10.07 7.02
N ARG A 111 17.21 10.54 5.86
CA ARG A 111 17.39 11.97 5.56
C ARG A 111 17.17 12.25 4.07
N PHE A 112 16.49 13.34 3.75
CA PHE A 112 16.36 13.84 2.38
C PHE A 112 17.47 14.85 2.10
N GLN A 113 18.30 14.66 1.07
CA GLN A 113 19.47 15.52 0.85
C GLN A 113 19.90 15.64 -0.60
N LYS A 114 20.76 16.62 -0.88
CA LYS A 114 21.53 16.65 -2.12
C LYS A 114 22.72 15.72 -2.03
N ASP A 115 22.99 15.02 -3.12
CA ASP A 115 24.14 14.12 -3.26
C ASP A 115 25.41 14.88 -3.70
N SER A 116 25.75 15.91 -2.92
CA SER A 116 26.95 16.72 -3.15
C SER A 116 27.35 17.46 -1.88
N PRO A 117 28.64 17.51 -1.49
CA PRO A 117 29.11 18.32 -0.37
C PRO A 117 28.62 19.78 -0.46
N PRO A 118 28.18 20.40 0.64
CA PRO A 118 28.23 19.92 2.03
C PRO A 118 27.05 19.02 2.45
N TYR A 119 26.37 18.37 1.49
CA TYR A 119 25.19 17.52 1.68
C TYR A 119 24.04 18.23 2.40
N PRO A 120 23.59 19.39 1.88
CA PRO A 120 22.44 20.07 2.46
C PRO A 120 21.22 19.14 2.36
N GLY A 121 20.49 19.01 3.46
CA GLY A 121 19.35 18.10 3.57
C GLY A 121 18.46 18.43 4.76
N PHE A 122 17.30 17.80 4.81
CA PHE A 122 16.21 18.06 5.75
C PHE A 122 15.52 16.74 6.15
N GLY A 123 14.54 16.82 7.06
CA GLY A 123 13.67 15.69 7.38
C GLY A 123 14.37 14.50 8.03
N GLU A 124 15.36 14.77 8.88
CA GLU A 124 16.10 13.70 9.57
C GLU A 124 15.21 12.99 10.60
N GLN A 125 15.11 11.67 10.50
CA GLN A 125 14.42 10.86 11.50
C GLN A 125 15.18 9.56 11.76
N THR A 126 15.44 9.25 13.03
CA THR A 126 16.02 7.96 13.45
C THR A 126 14.92 6.99 13.82
N LEU A 127 15.03 5.76 13.33
CA LEU A 127 14.08 4.68 13.52
C LEU A 127 14.75 3.50 14.23
N GLU A 128 13.95 2.78 15.01
CA GLU A 128 14.30 1.46 15.52
C GLU A 128 13.59 0.40 14.67
N ILE A 129 14.34 -0.60 14.23
CA ILE A 129 13.88 -1.63 13.30
C ILE A 129 13.72 -2.96 14.07
N GLY A 130 12.52 -3.54 14.02
CA GLY A 130 12.20 -4.84 14.63
C GLY A 130 12.87 -6.02 13.92
N SER A 131 12.74 -7.22 14.48
CA SER A 131 13.26 -8.47 13.90
C SER A 131 12.42 -9.02 12.75
N ASP A 132 11.15 -8.63 12.70
CA ASP A 132 10.21 -9.02 11.65
C ASP A 132 10.21 -8.00 10.51
N TRP A 133 9.85 -8.45 9.31
CA TRP A 133 9.61 -7.55 8.19
C TRP A 133 8.43 -6.63 8.51
N ASP A 134 8.69 -5.33 8.54
CA ASP A 134 7.67 -4.31 8.77
C ASP A 134 7.89 -3.12 7.83
N TRP A 135 6.84 -2.33 7.63
CA TRP A 135 6.85 -1.13 6.81
C TRP A 135 7.15 0.10 7.64
N TYR A 136 8.18 0.84 7.25
CA TYR A 136 8.62 2.06 7.93
C TYR A 136 8.45 3.26 7.02
N GLU A 137 7.97 4.38 7.57
CA GLU A 137 7.82 5.63 6.84
C GLU A 137 8.51 6.80 7.54
N VAL A 138 9.02 7.71 6.71
CA VAL A 138 9.52 9.02 7.15
C VAL A 138 9.00 10.08 6.21
N THR A 139 8.38 11.10 6.81
CA THR A 139 7.70 12.18 6.09
C THR A 139 8.29 13.51 6.50
N ALA A 140 8.53 14.37 5.53
CA ALA A 140 9.04 15.72 5.76
C ALA A 140 8.40 16.72 4.79
N GLU A 141 8.39 17.99 5.18
CA GLU A 141 8.21 19.10 4.24
C GLU A 141 9.58 19.44 3.62
N ALA A 142 9.62 19.62 2.31
CA ALA A 142 10.85 19.92 1.61
C ALA A 142 11.32 21.36 1.87
N GLU A 143 12.34 21.53 2.70
CA GLU A 143 12.94 22.85 3.01
C GLU A 143 13.74 23.43 1.82
N GLN A 144 14.05 22.60 0.83
CA GLN A 144 14.73 22.97 -0.40
C GLN A 144 14.34 22.04 -1.54
N THR A 145 14.52 22.52 -2.77
CA THR A 145 14.35 21.69 -3.95
C THR A 145 15.46 20.65 -4.05
N LEU A 146 15.08 19.38 -4.18
CA LEU A 146 15.94 18.27 -4.59
C LEU A 146 15.72 18.04 -6.08
N GLN A 147 16.76 18.23 -6.89
CA GLN A 147 16.66 18.09 -8.34
C GLN A 147 16.75 16.60 -8.72
N ARG A 148 16.15 16.24 -9.86
CA ARG A 148 16.35 14.91 -10.47
C ARG A 148 17.86 14.61 -10.59
N LYS A 149 18.27 13.36 -10.29
CA LYS A 149 19.66 12.86 -10.29
C LYS A 149 20.61 13.41 -9.23
N THR A 150 20.31 14.54 -8.58
CA THR A 150 21.16 15.08 -7.50
C THR A 150 20.46 15.10 -6.15
N GLY A 151 19.16 14.83 -6.12
CA GLY A 151 18.38 14.54 -4.93
C GLY A 151 18.44 13.06 -4.58
N ILE A 152 18.62 12.75 -3.31
CA ILE A 152 18.62 11.40 -2.77
C ILE A 152 17.84 11.34 -1.45
N VAL A 153 17.39 10.14 -1.12
CA VAL A 153 17.08 9.79 0.28
C VAL A 153 18.25 8.96 0.81
N ALA A 154 18.90 9.44 1.85
CA ALA A 154 19.97 8.75 2.53
C ALA A 154 19.41 7.92 3.69
N ILE A 155 19.70 6.62 3.69
CA ILE A 155 19.48 5.74 4.83
C ILE A 155 20.85 5.50 5.48
N GLN A 156 21.00 5.87 6.74
CA GLN A 156 22.26 5.94 7.46
C GLN A 156 22.23 5.05 8.69
N PHE A 157 23.23 4.19 8.86
CA PHE A 157 23.19 3.13 9.88
C PHE A 157 24.55 2.84 10.52
N GLY A 158 25.52 3.75 10.39
CA GLY A 158 26.90 3.54 10.83
C GLY A 158 27.15 3.55 12.35
N ARG A 159 26.19 3.98 13.18
CA ARG A 159 26.42 4.16 14.63
C ARG A 159 26.28 2.89 15.47
N THR A 160 25.86 1.78 14.88
CA THR A 160 25.53 0.55 15.58
C THR A 160 26.14 -0.63 14.83
N LYS A 161 26.80 -1.54 15.55
CA LYS A 161 27.16 -2.85 14.98
C LYS A 161 25.88 -3.67 14.81
N GLN A 162 25.50 -3.98 13.59
CA GLN A 162 24.21 -4.60 13.27
C GLN A 162 24.21 -5.23 11.88
N ILE A 163 23.21 -6.08 11.64
CA ILE A 163 22.85 -6.61 10.34
C ILE A 163 21.40 -6.20 10.07
N LEU A 164 21.22 -5.32 9.08
CA LEU A 164 19.92 -4.83 8.65
C LEU A 164 19.57 -5.41 7.30
N GLU A 165 18.31 -5.71 7.06
CA GLU A 165 17.78 -6.02 5.73
C GLU A 165 16.75 -4.96 5.37
N ILE A 166 16.90 -4.38 4.18
CA ILE A 166 16.03 -3.32 3.67
C ILE A 166 15.51 -3.76 2.31
N GLY A 167 14.18 -3.87 2.20
CA GLY A 167 13.46 -4.24 0.99
C GLY A 167 13.28 -3.06 0.04
N GLN A 168 12.34 -3.19 -0.90
CA GLN A 168 12.01 -2.10 -1.82
C GLN A 168 11.62 -0.82 -1.07
N ALA A 169 12.08 0.32 -1.60
CA ALA A 169 11.73 1.64 -1.08
C ALA A 169 10.89 2.40 -2.10
N ILE A 170 9.87 3.09 -1.62
CA ILE A 170 8.98 3.95 -2.38
C ILE A 170 9.12 5.35 -1.81
N VAL A 171 9.31 6.33 -2.68
CA VAL A 171 9.37 7.75 -2.32
C VAL A 171 8.31 8.47 -3.13
N VAL A 172 7.43 9.20 -2.46
CA VAL A 172 6.36 9.97 -3.09
C VAL A 172 6.40 11.43 -2.65
N THR A 173 5.88 12.32 -3.48
CA THR A 173 5.50 13.67 -3.07
C THR A 173 3.97 13.84 -3.03
N GLY A 174 3.49 14.77 -2.21
CA GLY A 174 2.07 15.10 -2.11
C GLY A 174 1.25 14.20 -1.18
N ALA A 175 1.87 13.20 -0.56
CA ALA A 175 1.27 12.32 0.44
C ALA A 175 2.08 12.34 1.73
N ARG A 176 1.41 12.26 2.89
CA ARG A 176 2.04 12.17 4.23
C ARG A 176 2.37 10.74 4.66
N SER A 177 1.82 9.77 3.96
CA SER A 177 2.00 8.35 4.18
C SER A 177 1.71 7.62 2.88
N ILE A 178 2.42 6.52 2.63
CA ILE A 178 2.26 5.66 1.46
C ILE A 178 1.24 4.54 1.77
N VAL A 179 1.25 4.01 3.00
CA VAL A 179 0.24 3.03 3.48
C VAL A 179 -0.96 3.66 4.20
N GLY A 180 -0.92 4.97 4.47
CA GLY A 180 -1.91 5.70 5.27
C GLY A 180 -1.55 5.70 6.76
N GLU A 181 -1.58 6.87 7.41
CA GLU A 181 -1.09 7.04 8.79
C GLU A 181 -1.84 6.19 9.83
N PRO A 182 -1.13 5.47 10.73
CA PRO A 182 -1.63 5.05 12.04
C PRO A 182 -1.59 6.22 13.03
N GLY A 183 -2.75 6.60 13.57
CA GLY A 183 -2.85 7.64 14.61
C GLY A 183 -2.39 7.16 15.99
N PRO A 184 -2.00 8.06 16.90
CA PRO A 184 -1.52 7.70 18.23
C PRO A 184 -2.62 7.05 19.07
N VAL A 185 -2.30 5.90 19.66
CA VAL A 185 -3.10 5.22 20.68
C VAL A 185 -3.37 6.18 21.85
N THR A 186 -4.61 6.64 21.96
CA THR A 186 -5.15 7.14 23.23
C THR A 186 -6.45 6.41 23.50
N ALA A 187 -6.50 5.73 24.63
CA ALA A 187 -7.61 4.91 25.05
C ALA A 187 -8.86 5.74 25.39
N ALA A 188 -10.01 5.15 25.06
CA ALA A 188 -11.36 5.35 25.60
C ALA A 188 -12.12 6.65 25.27
N ALA A 189 -13.15 6.53 24.42
CA ALA A 189 -14.55 6.69 24.85
C ALA A 189 -15.50 6.20 23.73
N GLN A 190 -16.45 5.35 24.09
CA GLN A 190 -17.61 5.01 23.25
C GLN A 190 -18.56 6.21 23.18
N THR A 191 -18.95 6.65 21.98
CA THR A 191 -20.28 7.22 21.71
C THR A 191 -20.67 7.09 20.23
N VAL A 192 -21.89 6.58 20.03
CA VAL A 192 -22.85 6.52 18.90
C VAL A 192 -22.75 7.64 17.82
N PRO A 193 -23.35 7.44 16.62
CA PRO A 193 -22.72 7.58 15.31
C PRO A 193 -22.88 9.00 14.74
N THR A 194 -21.77 9.62 14.35
CA THR A 194 -21.77 10.84 13.55
C THR A 194 -20.89 10.57 12.35
N ALA A 195 -21.44 10.77 11.14
CA ALA A 195 -20.85 10.81 9.79
C ALA A 195 -19.48 10.12 9.57
N PRO A 196 -19.33 9.28 8.53
CA PRO A 196 -18.11 8.47 8.33
C PRO A 196 -16.87 9.37 8.33
N ASN A 197 -15.99 9.15 9.30
CA ASN A 197 -14.81 9.96 9.54
C ASN A 197 -13.73 9.59 8.50
N ASP A 198 -13.08 10.61 7.91
CA ASP A 198 -11.89 10.46 7.03
C ASP A 198 -10.75 9.63 7.65
N SER A 199 -10.79 9.41 8.98
CA SER A 199 -9.85 8.58 9.73
C SER A 199 -9.95 7.08 9.45
N GLU A 200 -11.10 6.57 9.00
CA GLU A 200 -11.31 5.13 8.73
C GLU A 200 -10.95 4.72 7.29
N LEU A 201 -10.76 5.70 6.42
CA LEU A 201 -10.33 5.49 5.05
C LEU A 201 -8.81 5.24 4.99
N PRO A 202 -8.37 4.16 4.30
CA PRO A 202 -7.00 3.98 3.90
C PRO A 202 -6.44 5.25 3.28
N GLY A 203 -5.18 5.59 3.58
CA GLY A 203 -4.53 6.77 3.01
C GLY A 203 -4.75 6.94 1.51
N PRO A 204 -4.63 5.86 0.69
CA PRO A 204 -4.88 5.92 -0.74
C PRO A 204 -6.32 6.23 -1.18
N LEU A 205 -7.30 6.22 -0.26
CA LEU A 205 -8.72 6.45 -0.54
C LEU A 205 -9.24 7.81 -0.04
N ARG A 206 -8.48 8.54 0.79
CA ARG A 206 -8.91 9.80 1.44
C ARG A 206 -9.24 10.97 0.49
N LYS A 207 -9.04 10.81 -0.81
CA LYS A 207 -9.40 11.79 -1.86
C LYS A 207 -10.09 11.15 -3.07
N SER A 208 -10.43 9.87 -2.98
CA SER A 208 -10.96 9.12 -4.11
C SER A 208 -12.48 9.28 -4.27
N GLY A 209 -13.14 9.99 -3.35
CA GLY A 209 -14.57 10.22 -3.42
C GLY A 209 -15.20 10.35 -2.03
N ALA A 210 -16.53 10.42 -2.00
CA ALA A 210 -17.29 10.34 -0.76
C ALA A 210 -17.56 8.88 -0.41
N LEU A 211 -17.14 8.42 0.78
CA LEU A 211 -17.45 7.08 1.30
C LEU A 211 -18.96 6.93 1.52
N ILE A 212 -19.56 5.87 0.96
CA ILE A 212 -21.02 5.63 0.98
C ILE A 212 -21.44 4.34 1.68
N ASN A 213 -20.49 3.59 2.25
CA ASN A 213 -20.74 2.46 3.14
C ASN A 213 -19.98 2.63 4.47
N ASP A 214 -20.31 1.82 5.46
CA ASP A 214 -19.53 1.68 6.69
C ASP A 214 -18.54 0.50 6.52
N PRO A 215 -17.21 0.75 6.44
CA PRO A 215 -16.21 -0.30 6.29
C PRO A 215 -15.92 -1.04 7.60
N THR A 216 -16.36 -0.50 8.75
CA THR A 216 -16.28 -1.15 10.06
C THR A 216 -17.42 -2.15 10.27
N ASP A 217 -18.51 -1.98 9.52
CA ASP A 217 -19.63 -2.92 9.51
C ASP A 217 -19.25 -4.20 8.76
N ARG A 218 -19.30 -5.30 9.50
CA ARG A 218 -18.93 -6.65 9.08
C ARG A 218 -20.11 -7.60 9.03
N ASP A 219 -21.33 -7.10 9.19
CA ASP A 219 -22.56 -7.86 9.04
C ASP A 219 -22.88 -8.08 7.54
N TRP A 220 -21.88 -8.58 6.80
CA TRP A 220 -22.02 -8.90 5.38
C TRP A 220 -22.93 -10.11 5.21
N SER A 221 -23.72 -10.09 4.15
CA SER A 221 -24.52 -11.26 3.78
C SER A 221 -23.63 -12.26 3.05
N ILE A 222 -23.23 -13.32 3.75
CA ILE A 222 -22.36 -14.37 3.19
C ILE A 222 -23.20 -15.60 2.86
N SER A 223 -23.24 -15.96 1.57
CA SER A 223 -23.64 -17.30 1.14
C SER A 223 -22.39 -18.16 0.99
N ALA A 224 -22.33 -19.27 1.74
CA ALA A 224 -21.21 -20.19 1.72
C ALA A 224 -21.67 -21.65 1.49
N GLU A 225 -22.69 -21.85 0.65
CA GLU A 225 -23.22 -23.19 0.34
C GLU A 225 -22.14 -24.12 -0.27
N GLY A 226 -21.12 -23.54 -0.91
CA GLY A 226 -19.98 -24.24 -1.49
C GLY A 226 -18.68 -24.09 -0.71
N GLY A 227 -18.69 -23.63 0.55
CA GLY A 227 -17.47 -23.27 1.26
C GLY A 227 -17.64 -23.02 2.76
N ALA A 228 -16.70 -22.28 3.33
CA ALA A 228 -16.70 -21.85 4.72
C ALA A 228 -16.13 -20.43 4.84
N PHE A 229 -16.49 -19.74 5.92
CA PHE A 229 -15.89 -18.46 6.27
C PHE A 229 -15.47 -18.41 7.74
N GLU A 230 -14.47 -17.59 8.04
CA GLU A 230 -13.93 -17.39 9.38
C GLU A 230 -13.54 -15.92 9.56
N GLU A 231 -14.01 -15.28 10.63
CA GLU A 231 -13.55 -13.94 11.01
C GLU A 231 -12.19 -14.00 11.71
N ARG A 232 -11.31 -13.05 11.42
CA ARG A 232 -9.92 -13.06 11.84
C ARG A 232 -9.48 -11.67 12.28
N ASP A 233 -8.64 -11.63 13.31
CA ASP A 233 -7.82 -10.47 13.63
C ASP A 233 -6.62 -10.42 12.70
N GLU A 234 -6.42 -9.29 12.04
CA GLU A 234 -5.32 -9.05 11.10
C GLU A 234 -4.79 -7.64 11.31
N ALA A 235 -3.84 -7.49 12.24
CA ALA A 235 -3.28 -6.19 12.59
C ALA A 235 -2.55 -5.49 11.43
N GLY A 236 -2.16 -6.25 10.40
CA GLY A 236 -1.44 -5.75 9.23
C GLY A 236 -2.30 -5.03 8.18
N ILE A 237 -3.60 -4.89 8.40
CA ILE A 237 -4.52 -4.21 7.47
C ILE A 237 -5.38 -3.17 8.18
N TRP A 238 -5.95 -2.25 7.39
CA TRP A 238 -6.89 -1.26 7.90
C TRP A 238 -8.04 -1.93 8.66
N LEU A 239 -8.45 -1.30 9.77
CA LEU A 239 -9.47 -1.79 10.71
C LEU A 239 -9.17 -3.14 11.38
N GLY A 240 -8.01 -3.75 11.14
CA GLY A 240 -7.50 -4.86 11.95
C GLY A 240 -8.25 -6.18 11.80
N LYS A 241 -9.13 -6.32 10.80
CA LYS A 241 -10.08 -7.44 10.67
C LYS A 241 -10.15 -7.99 9.26
N ALA A 242 -10.14 -9.31 9.11
CA ALA A 242 -10.31 -10.00 7.84
C ALA A 242 -11.33 -11.14 7.94
N THR A 243 -12.03 -11.43 6.85
CA THR A 243 -12.85 -12.63 6.68
C THR A 243 -12.08 -13.56 5.76
N ARG A 244 -11.70 -14.72 6.28
CA ARG A 244 -11.21 -15.82 5.46
C ARG A 244 -12.39 -16.49 4.78
N ILE A 245 -12.27 -16.72 3.50
CA ILE A 245 -13.23 -17.47 2.69
C ILE A 245 -12.50 -18.65 2.11
N VAL A 246 -13.06 -19.84 2.28
CA VAL A 246 -12.54 -21.08 1.70
C VAL A 246 -13.62 -21.69 0.82
N THR A 247 -13.27 -22.04 -0.40
CA THR A 247 -14.18 -22.71 -1.33
C THR A 247 -13.87 -24.21 -1.38
N SER A 248 -14.94 -25.00 -1.42
CA SER A 248 -14.89 -26.46 -1.49
C SER A 248 -15.67 -27.02 -2.69
N SER A 249 -16.26 -26.15 -3.50
CA SER A 249 -17.08 -26.48 -4.65
C SER A 249 -16.71 -25.61 -5.85
N ASP A 250 -16.80 -26.20 -7.04
CA ASP A 250 -16.59 -25.55 -8.35
C ASP A 250 -17.88 -24.98 -8.94
N HIS A 251 -19.02 -25.17 -8.27
CA HIS A 251 -20.28 -24.66 -8.76
C HIS A 251 -20.30 -23.13 -8.66
N PRO A 252 -20.62 -22.44 -9.76
CA PRO A 252 -20.59 -20.98 -9.81
C PRO A 252 -21.60 -20.38 -8.84
N GLY A 253 -21.23 -19.28 -8.20
CA GLY A 253 -22.13 -18.52 -7.32
C GLY A 253 -22.38 -19.10 -5.92
N GLN A 254 -21.72 -20.21 -5.53
CA GLN A 254 -21.96 -20.85 -4.23
C GLN A 254 -21.24 -20.22 -3.04
N VAL A 255 -20.23 -19.38 -3.30
CA VAL A 255 -19.52 -18.62 -2.27
C VAL A 255 -19.52 -17.15 -2.67
N LEU A 256 -20.47 -16.40 -2.11
CA LEU A 256 -20.73 -15.01 -2.42
C LEU A 256 -20.82 -14.20 -1.13
N VAL A 257 -20.07 -13.11 -1.05
CA VAL A 257 -20.24 -12.07 -0.03
C VAL A 257 -20.96 -10.90 -0.65
N VAL A 258 -22.01 -10.42 0.02
CA VAL A 258 -22.81 -9.28 -0.41
C VAL A 258 -22.70 -8.18 0.63
N ILE A 259 -22.28 -7.01 0.14
CA ILE A 259 -22.17 -5.78 0.92
C ILE A 259 -23.20 -4.79 0.39
N ASP A 260 -24.21 -4.50 1.20
CA ASP A 260 -25.30 -3.61 0.80
C ASP A 260 -24.83 -2.16 0.67
N ILE A 261 -25.36 -1.45 -0.31
CA ILE A 261 -25.14 -0.01 -0.49
C ILE A 261 -26.35 0.73 0.10
N PRO A 262 -26.20 1.41 1.26
CA PRO A 262 -27.33 1.96 2.00
C PRO A 262 -27.85 3.29 1.45
N THR A 263 -27.40 3.71 0.26
CA THR A 263 -27.70 5.01 -0.35
C THR A 263 -28.32 4.86 -1.73
N VAL A 264 -28.95 5.94 -2.23
CA VAL A 264 -29.44 6.02 -3.61
C VAL A 264 -28.24 6.26 -4.53
N LEU A 265 -28.23 5.58 -5.68
CA LEU A 265 -27.23 5.75 -6.73
C LEU A 265 -27.89 6.36 -7.97
N ALA A 266 -27.31 7.44 -8.49
CA ALA A 266 -27.79 8.08 -9.71
C ALA A 266 -27.29 7.36 -10.96
N GLU A 267 -28.07 7.42 -12.04
CA GLU A 267 -27.59 6.96 -13.35
C GLU A 267 -26.38 7.79 -13.79
N GLY A 268 -25.35 7.10 -14.29
CA GLY A 268 -24.11 7.69 -14.73
C GLY A 268 -23.15 8.08 -13.61
N GLU A 269 -23.51 7.86 -12.35
CA GLU A 269 -22.61 8.03 -11.21
C GLU A 269 -21.45 7.04 -11.29
N GLU A 270 -20.24 7.48 -10.93
CA GLU A 270 -19.07 6.60 -10.85
C GLU A 270 -18.80 6.18 -9.41
N LEU A 271 -18.51 4.90 -9.24
CA LEU A 271 -18.20 4.27 -7.97
C LEU A 271 -16.80 3.67 -8.02
N LEU A 272 -16.05 3.85 -6.93
CA LEU A 272 -14.85 3.10 -6.63
C LEU A 272 -15.16 2.12 -5.50
N VAL A 273 -15.09 0.83 -5.80
CA VAL A 273 -15.05 -0.23 -4.79
C VAL A 273 -13.59 -0.56 -4.51
N ALA A 274 -13.17 -0.48 -3.26
CA ALA A 274 -11.82 -0.82 -2.84
C ALA A 274 -11.84 -1.75 -1.62
N LEU A 275 -10.95 -2.74 -1.58
CA LEU A 275 -10.85 -3.65 -0.44
C LEU A 275 -9.43 -4.19 -0.27
N ALA A 276 -9.06 -4.55 0.96
CA ALA A 276 -7.83 -5.31 1.17
C ALA A 276 -8.11 -6.80 0.87
N ALA A 277 -7.26 -7.47 0.09
CA ALA A 277 -7.39 -8.90 -0.16
C ALA A 277 -6.04 -9.59 -0.37
N LYS A 278 -5.97 -10.90 -0.13
CA LYS A 278 -4.84 -11.76 -0.53
C LYS A 278 -5.29 -13.19 -0.79
N THR A 279 -4.48 -13.92 -1.55
CA THR A 279 -4.54 -15.37 -1.66
C THR A 279 -3.94 -16.01 -0.41
N VAL A 280 -4.64 -17.00 0.14
CA VAL A 280 -4.17 -17.88 1.21
C VAL A 280 -3.81 -19.25 0.64
N ALA A 281 -4.66 -19.75 -0.27
CA ALA A 281 -4.40 -20.96 -1.03
C ALA A 281 -5.13 -20.88 -2.37
N SER A 282 -4.57 -21.49 -3.40
CA SER A 282 -5.23 -21.64 -4.68
C SER A 282 -4.87 -22.98 -5.29
N SER A 283 -5.84 -23.60 -5.95
CA SER A 283 -5.64 -24.83 -6.75
C SER A 283 -5.14 -24.52 -8.16
N ARG A 284 -5.09 -23.24 -8.54
CA ARG A 284 -4.73 -22.77 -9.88
C ARG A 284 -3.23 -22.90 -10.12
N ALA A 285 -2.85 -23.04 -11.39
CA ALA A 285 -1.47 -23.28 -11.80
C ALA A 285 -0.51 -22.12 -11.44
N ASP A 286 -1.01 -20.89 -11.34
CA ASP A 286 -0.25 -19.70 -10.95
C ASP A 286 -0.26 -19.46 -9.44
N GLY A 287 -0.95 -20.31 -8.66
CA GLY A 287 -1.09 -20.18 -7.21
C GLY A 287 -1.96 -19.01 -6.76
N LYS A 288 -2.63 -18.30 -7.68
CA LYS A 288 -3.37 -17.07 -7.36
C LYS A 288 -4.87 -17.30 -7.41
N ALA A 289 -5.54 -17.09 -6.29
CA ALA A 289 -6.99 -17.07 -6.25
C ALA A 289 -7.53 -15.89 -7.07
N VAL A 290 -8.72 -16.05 -7.65
CA VAL A 290 -9.39 -14.98 -8.37
C VAL A 290 -10.63 -14.54 -7.61
N LEU A 291 -10.68 -13.22 -7.35
CA LEU A 291 -11.82 -12.56 -6.75
C LEU A 291 -12.64 -11.87 -7.83
N GLY A 292 -13.88 -12.32 -8.01
CA GLY A 292 -14.89 -11.57 -8.74
C GLY A 292 -15.40 -10.42 -7.88
N VAL A 293 -15.44 -9.21 -8.43
CA VAL A 293 -16.04 -8.03 -7.80
C VAL A 293 -17.12 -7.50 -8.72
N SER A 294 -18.31 -7.23 -8.19
CA SER A 294 -19.45 -6.82 -8.99
C SER A 294 -20.33 -5.77 -8.31
N LEU A 295 -20.99 -4.94 -9.12
CA LEU A 295 -22.13 -4.14 -8.71
C LEU A 295 -23.40 -4.88 -9.12
N ALA A 296 -24.30 -5.14 -8.18
CA ALA A 296 -25.57 -5.81 -8.42
C ALA A 296 -26.75 -4.95 -7.98
N ALA A 297 -27.91 -5.18 -8.58
CA ALA A 297 -29.17 -4.60 -8.15
C ALA A 297 -30.13 -5.69 -7.67
N ALA A 298 -30.90 -5.38 -6.63
CA ALA A 298 -31.91 -6.29 -6.09
C ALA A 298 -32.92 -6.68 -7.18
N GLY A 299 -33.15 -7.98 -7.34
CA GLY A 299 -34.07 -8.54 -8.34
C GLY A 299 -33.47 -8.77 -9.73
N ASP A 300 -32.23 -8.32 -9.98
CA ASP A 300 -31.53 -8.66 -11.22
C ASP A 300 -30.93 -10.07 -11.12
N THR A 301 -31.01 -10.82 -12.23
CA THR A 301 -30.42 -12.16 -12.32
C THR A 301 -28.93 -12.16 -12.65
N ALA A 302 -28.37 -10.98 -12.97
CA ALA A 302 -26.98 -10.79 -13.35
C ALA A 302 -26.47 -9.45 -12.79
N PRO A 303 -25.17 -9.31 -12.50
CA PRO A 303 -24.61 -8.05 -12.03
C PRO A 303 -24.70 -6.99 -13.13
N LEU A 304 -24.85 -5.74 -12.69
CA LEU A 304 -24.84 -4.56 -13.56
C LEU A 304 -23.45 -4.31 -14.15
N SER A 305 -22.41 -4.64 -13.37
CA SER A 305 -21.03 -4.63 -13.81
C SER A 305 -20.22 -5.60 -12.96
N SER A 306 -19.15 -6.15 -13.53
CA SER A 306 -18.27 -7.08 -12.84
C SER A 306 -16.87 -7.07 -13.42
N THR A 307 -15.90 -7.41 -12.58
CA THR A 307 -14.51 -7.69 -12.97
C THR A 307 -14.01 -8.90 -12.19
N ALA A 308 -12.94 -9.53 -12.68
CA ALA A 308 -12.24 -10.60 -12.00
C ALA A 308 -10.79 -10.19 -11.78
N ILE A 309 -10.30 -10.33 -10.54
CA ILE A 309 -9.01 -9.82 -10.11
C ILE A 309 -8.21 -10.98 -9.53
N ALA A 310 -7.05 -11.26 -10.11
CA ALA A 310 -6.11 -12.23 -9.56
C ALA A 310 -5.46 -11.65 -8.31
N LEU A 311 -5.55 -12.37 -7.20
CA LEU A 311 -4.98 -11.97 -5.92
C LEU A 311 -3.58 -12.57 -5.77
N GLY A 312 -2.62 -11.72 -5.45
CA GLY A 312 -1.32 -12.18 -4.94
C GLY A 312 -1.39 -12.69 -3.50
N ASP A 313 -0.29 -13.28 -3.05
CA ASP A 313 -0.19 -13.93 -1.72
C ASP A 313 0.01 -12.92 -0.58
N ASN A 314 0.29 -11.66 -0.93
CA ASN A 314 0.41 -10.53 -0.03
C ASN A 314 -0.87 -9.69 -0.01
N TRP A 315 -1.14 -9.06 1.15
CA TRP A 315 -2.21 -8.08 1.29
C TRP A 315 -2.05 -6.97 0.25
N GLN A 316 -3.10 -6.74 -0.53
CA GLN A 316 -3.14 -5.68 -1.52
C GLN A 316 -4.47 -4.95 -1.47
N LEU A 317 -4.43 -3.65 -1.76
CA LEU A 317 -5.63 -2.85 -1.93
C LEU A 317 -6.15 -3.05 -3.35
N VAL A 318 -7.14 -3.91 -3.49
CA VAL A 318 -7.85 -4.16 -4.74
C VAL A 318 -8.80 -3.00 -5.02
N ARG A 319 -8.91 -2.57 -6.28
CA ARG A 319 -9.78 -1.47 -6.71
C ARG A 319 -10.59 -1.87 -7.95
N PHE A 320 -11.87 -1.51 -7.95
CA PHE A 320 -12.78 -1.68 -9.07
C PHE A 320 -13.56 -0.38 -9.25
N VAL A 321 -13.34 0.30 -10.39
CA VAL A 321 -14.11 1.49 -10.78
C VAL A 321 -15.24 1.05 -11.69
N THR A 322 -16.45 1.54 -11.44
CA THR A 322 -17.62 1.25 -12.25
C THR A 322 -18.57 2.41 -12.36
N LYS A 323 -19.38 2.43 -13.42
CA LYS A 323 -20.39 3.45 -13.67
C LYS A 323 -21.77 2.84 -13.48
N VAL A 324 -22.63 3.51 -12.73
CA VAL A 324 -23.99 3.08 -12.42
C VAL A 324 -24.84 3.21 -13.69
N PRO A 325 -25.35 2.11 -14.27
CA PRO A 325 -25.98 2.15 -15.60
C PRO A 325 -27.41 2.68 -15.59
N ARG A 326 -28.05 2.74 -14.41
CA ARG A 326 -29.40 3.26 -14.20
C ARG A 326 -29.56 3.65 -12.74
N LYS A 327 -30.49 4.54 -12.43
CA LYS A 327 -30.79 4.91 -11.04
C LYS A 327 -31.14 3.67 -10.20
N LEU A 328 -30.53 3.54 -9.02
CA LEU A 328 -30.82 2.50 -8.04
C LEU A 328 -31.34 3.14 -6.75
N GLU A 329 -32.43 2.60 -6.23
CA GLU A 329 -33.05 3.11 -5.01
C GLU A 329 -32.25 2.70 -3.77
N LYS A 330 -32.51 3.37 -2.65
CA LYS A 330 -31.83 3.11 -1.38
C LYS A 330 -31.94 1.62 -1.00
N GLY A 331 -30.82 0.97 -0.76
CA GLY A 331 -30.78 -0.45 -0.36
C GLY A 331 -31.15 -1.43 -1.47
N SER A 332 -31.28 -0.97 -2.72
CA SER A 332 -31.54 -1.84 -3.87
C SER A 332 -30.26 -2.19 -4.64
N ALA A 333 -29.09 -1.82 -4.13
CA ALA A 333 -27.79 -2.03 -4.76
C ALA A 333 -26.82 -2.67 -3.76
N ALA A 334 -25.93 -3.52 -4.26
CA ALA A 334 -24.92 -4.17 -3.44
C ALA A 334 -23.63 -4.42 -4.23
N VAL A 335 -22.52 -4.53 -3.50
CA VAL A 335 -21.26 -5.09 -4.01
C VAL A 335 -21.26 -6.58 -3.75
N GLY A 336 -21.08 -7.38 -4.80
CA GLY A 336 -20.87 -8.82 -4.71
C GLY A 336 -19.40 -9.18 -4.85
N LEU A 337 -18.86 -9.92 -3.87
CA LEU A 337 -17.53 -10.52 -3.92
C LEU A 337 -17.68 -12.04 -4.10
N LEU A 338 -17.20 -12.55 -5.23
CA LEU A 338 -17.34 -13.93 -5.63
C LEU A 338 -15.97 -14.63 -5.63
N VAL A 339 -15.87 -15.77 -4.96
CA VAL A 339 -14.67 -16.61 -5.00
C VAL A 339 -15.02 -17.90 -5.74
N GLU A 340 -14.35 -18.16 -6.86
CA GLU A 340 -14.66 -19.31 -7.72
C GLU A 340 -13.50 -20.30 -7.82
N GLY A 341 -13.83 -21.57 -7.70
CA GLY A 341 -12.91 -22.70 -7.81
C GLY A 341 -13.00 -23.61 -6.58
N VAL A 342 -12.36 -24.78 -6.63
CA VAL A 342 -12.28 -25.71 -5.50
C VAL A 342 -10.93 -25.55 -4.83
N GLY A 343 -10.91 -25.45 -3.49
CA GLY A 343 -9.66 -25.33 -2.74
C GLY A 343 -9.04 -23.94 -2.82
N GLU A 344 -9.83 -22.93 -3.19
CA GLU A 344 -9.41 -21.54 -3.09
C GLU A 344 -9.60 -21.07 -1.64
N ALA A 345 -8.63 -20.34 -1.12
CA ALA A 345 -8.76 -19.64 0.14
C ALA A 345 -8.27 -18.20 -0.05
N VAL A 346 -9.08 -17.23 0.35
CA VAL A 346 -8.75 -15.80 0.29
C VAL A 346 -9.04 -15.16 1.63
N ASP A 347 -8.22 -14.19 2.02
CA ASP A 347 -8.55 -13.30 3.13
C ASP A 347 -9.03 -11.97 2.56
N ILE A 348 -10.18 -11.50 3.03
CA ILE A 348 -10.82 -10.24 2.61
C ILE A 348 -10.91 -9.31 3.81
N GLY A 349 -10.24 -8.17 3.73
CA GLY A 349 -10.30 -7.10 4.72
C GLY A 349 -11.50 -6.16 4.50
N PRO A 350 -11.49 -4.96 5.10
CA PRO A 350 -12.59 -4.01 4.94
C PRO A 350 -12.87 -3.64 3.49
N VAL A 351 -14.15 -3.42 3.20
CA VAL A 351 -14.66 -2.99 1.89
C VAL A 351 -15.07 -1.53 1.98
N TYR A 352 -14.57 -0.73 1.05
CA TYR A 352 -14.84 0.70 0.91
C TYR A 352 -15.54 0.93 -0.42
N ILE A 353 -16.63 1.68 -0.40
CA ILE A 353 -17.41 2.03 -1.57
C ILE A 353 -17.47 3.55 -1.59
N LEU A 354 -16.86 4.17 -2.59
CA LEU A 354 -16.78 5.62 -2.73
C LEU A 354 -17.52 6.08 -3.97
N ARG A 355 -18.28 7.17 -3.84
CA ARG A 355 -18.78 7.95 -4.97
C ARG A 355 -17.67 8.84 -5.48
N THR A 356 -17.18 8.60 -6.69
CA THR A 356 -16.11 9.40 -7.28
C THR A 356 -16.72 10.63 -7.96
N SER A 357 -16.10 11.79 -7.76
CA SER A 357 -16.48 12.99 -8.50
C SER A 357 -15.91 12.86 -9.91
N SER A 358 -16.76 12.74 -10.92
CA SER A 358 -16.33 12.92 -12.30
C SER A 358 -15.88 14.38 -12.46
N GLU A 359 -14.57 14.65 -12.43
CA GLU A 359 -14.06 15.95 -12.88
C GLU A 359 -14.37 16.08 -14.37
N SER A 360 -15.39 16.86 -14.69
CA SER A 360 -15.52 17.49 -15.99
C SER A 360 -14.37 18.50 -16.15
N GLY A 361 -13.37 18.13 -16.94
CA GLY A 361 -12.24 18.98 -17.32
C GLY A 361 -11.46 18.41 -18.49
#